data_AF-A0A4Q3C9V1-F1
#
_entry.id   AF-A0A4Q3C9V1-F1
#
_cell.length_a   1.000
_cell.length_b   1.000
_cell.length_c   1.000
_cell.angle_alpha   90.00
_cell.angle_beta   90.00
_cell.angle_gamma   90.00
#
_symmetry.space_group_name_H-M   'P 1'
#
loop_
_entity.id
_entity.type
_entity.pdbx_description
1 polymer ?
#
loop_
_entity_poly.entity_id
_entity_poly.type
_entity_poly.pdbx_seq_one_letter_code
_entity_poly.pdbx_strand_id
1 'polypeptide(L)'
;HKAISDNFIAPAGIEGSVNFSVDFIVEKDGSLGSIEIQSNQPEAIDAARKAVAATGKWKPGILKDKPVRVQFRLPVTLELK
;
A
#
# COMPACT_ATOMS: atom_id res chain seq x y z
N HIS A 1 -9.81 -1.84 4.01
CA HIS A 1 -9.22 -2.44 2.78
C HIS A 1 -9.41 -1.59 1.52
N LYS A 2 -10.36 -0.63 1.46
CA LYS A 2 -10.67 0.20 0.27
C LYS A 2 -9.72 1.38 -0.02
N ALA A 3 -8.76 1.68 0.85
CA ALA A 3 -8.08 2.97 0.84
C ALA A 3 -6.96 3.08 -0.21
N ILE A 4 -6.21 2.00 -0.48
CA ILE A 4 -5.06 2.04 -1.38
C ILE A 4 -5.50 2.11 -2.85
N SER A 5 -6.52 1.32 -3.23
CA SER A 5 -7.07 1.33 -4.59
C SER A 5 -7.75 2.65 -4.96
N ASP A 6 -8.27 3.39 -3.97
CA ASP A 6 -8.93 4.68 -4.16
C ASP A 6 -7.91 5.82 -4.39
N ASN A 7 -6.74 5.73 -3.74
CA ASN A 7 -5.67 6.73 -3.87
C ASN A 7 -4.65 6.40 -4.97
N PHE A 8 -4.79 5.26 -5.66
CA PHE A 8 -3.88 4.88 -6.73
C PHE A 8 -4.17 5.66 -8.00
N ILE A 9 -3.20 6.48 -8.41
CA ILE A 9 -3.25 7.22 -9.67
C ILE A 9 -2.34 6.51 -10.66
N ALA A 10 -2.92 5.83 -11.65
CA ALA A 10 -2.14 5.15 -12.68
C ALA A 10 -1.33 6.16 -13.51
N PRO A 11 -0.03 5.92 -13.73
CA PRO A 11 0.76 6.65 -14.71
C PRO A 11 0.17 6.50 -16.12
N ALA A 12 0.30 7.55 -16.94
CA ALA A 12 -0.13 7.51 -18.32
C ALA A 12 0.72 6.51 -19.11
N GLY A 13 0.07 5.58 -19.84
CA GLY A 13 0.74 4.57 -20.66
C GLY A 13 0.79 3.17 -20.05
N ILE A 14 0.23 2.97 -18.85
CA ILE A 14 0.06 1.62 -18.29
C ILE A 14 -1.31 1.08 -18.71
N GLU A 15 -1.29 0.04 -19.54
CA GLU A 15 -2.48 -0.66 -20.04
C GLU A 15 -2.46 -2.13 -19.58
N GLY A 16 -3.64 -2.70 -19.29
CA GLY A 16 -3.78 -4.09 -18.87
C GLY A 16 -3.72 -4.32 -17.35
N SER A 17 -3.33 -5.53 -16.94
CA SER A 17 -3.30 -5.93 -15.52
C SER A 17 -1.98 -5.53 -14.85
N VAL A 18 -2.06 -4.58 -13.93
CA VAL A 18 -0.94 -4.18 -13.07
C VAL A 18 -1.04 -4.95 -11.75
N ASN A 19 0.01 -5.68 -11.40
CA ASN A 19 0.10 -6.39 -10.14
C ASN A 19 1.21 -5.76 -9.30
N PHE A 20 0.87 -5.30 -8.10
CA PHE A 20 1.86 -4.84 -7.14
C PHE A 20 1.52 -5.31 -5.73
N SER A 21 2.57 -5.67 -5.00
CA SER A 21 2.52 -5.98 -3.58
C SER A 21 3.07 -4.80 -2.81
N VAL A 22 2.31 -4.34 -1.82
CA VAL A 22 2.76 -3.32 -0.88
C VAL A 22 3.05 -4.01 0.45
N ASP A 23 4.31 -4.00 0.85
CA ASP A 23 4.80 -4.42 2.15
C ASP A 23 5.06 -3.17 2.99
N PHE A 24 4.42 -3.05 4.15
CA PHE A 24 4.66 -1.92 5.05
C PHE A 24 4.47 -2.33 6.50
N ILE A 25 5.13 -1.62 7.40
CA ILE A 25 5.00 -1.83 8.83
C ILE A 25 4.10 -0.73 9.39
N VAL A 26 3.04 -1.12 10.11
CA VAL A 26 2.25 -0.18 10.91
C VAL A 26 2.81 -0.20 12.33
N GLU A 27 3.39 0.90 12.75
CA GLU A 27 3.89 1.12 14.10
C GLU A 27 2.74 1.29 15.11
N LYS A 28 3.06 1.19 16.40
CA LYS A 28 2.06 1.24 17.48
C LYS A 28 1.27 2.54 17.55
N ASP A 29 1.84 3.64 17.04
CA ASP A 29 1.19 4.95 16.98
C ASP A 29 0.31 5.13 15.73
N GLY A 30 0.32 4.14 14.82
CA GLY A 30 -0.39 4.17 13.54
C GLY A 30 0.39 4.80 12.41
N SER A 31 1.66 5.16 12.63
CA SER A 31 2.58 5.57 11.57
C SER A 31 2.99 4.39 10.69
N LEU A 32 3.20 4.68 9.41
CA LEU A 32 3.72 3.72 8.44
C LEU A 32 5.25 3.79 8.44
N GLY A 33 5.91 2.68 8.75
CA GLY A 33 7.34 2.46 8.64
C GLY A 33 7.66 1.45 7.54
N SER A 34 8.91 1.48 7.05
CA SER A 34 9.48 0.50 6.10
C SER A 34 8.51 0.08 4.99
N ILE A 35 8.13 1.04 4.13
CA ILE A 35 7.26 0.80 2.97
C ILE A 35 8.12 0.28 1.82
N GLU A 36 7.90 -0.97 1.44
CA GLU A 36 8.48 -1.66 0.30
C GLU A 36 7.38 -2.00 -0.70
N ILE A 37 7.61 -1.70 -1.98
CA ILE A 37 6.62 -1.94 -3.04
C ILE A 37 7.29 -2.77 -4.11
N GLN A 38 6.67 -3.90 -4.43
CA GLN A 38 7.09 -4.79 -5.50
C GLN A 38 6.03 -4.77 -6.58
N SER A 39 6.35 -4.29 -7.78
CA SER A 39 5.43 -4.30 -8.92
C SER A 39 6.07 -4.96 -10.12
N ASN A 40 5.23 -5.58 -10.96
CA ASN A 40 5.64 -5.99 -12.31
C ASN A 40 5.87 -4.79 -13.25
N GLN A 41 5.34 -3.62 -12.92
CA GLN A 41 5.48 -2.38 -13.67
C GLN A 41 6.24 -1.34 -12.83
N PRO A 42 7.49 -1.00 -13.18
CA PRO A 42 8.30 -0.06 -12.39
C PRO A 42 7.66 1.34 -12.33
N GLU A 43 6.92 1.73 -13.35
CA GLU A 43 6.21 3.01 -13.42
C GLU A 43 5.09 3.11 -12.37
N ALA A 44 4.44 1.99 -12.04
CA ALA A 44 3.38 1.94 -11.04
C ALA A 44 3.91 2.02 -9.59
N ILE A 45 5.21 1.83 -9.36
CA ILE A 45 5.81 1.83 -8.02
C ILE A 45 5.67 3.21 -7.35
N ASP A 46 5.98 4.29 -8.07
CA ASP A 46 5.90 5.65 -7.52
C ASP A 46 4.45 6.04 -7.22
N ALA A 47 3.52 5.69 -8.11
CA ALA A 47 2.09 5.87 -7.94
C ALA A 47 1.54 5.09 -6.73
N ALA A 48 1.90 3.81 -6.59
CA ALA A 48 1.52 2.99 -5.45
C ALA A 48 2.08 3.57 -4.14
N ARG A 49 3.32 4.05 -4.15
CA ARG A 49 3.95 4.66 -2.98
C ARG A 49 3.21 5.92 -2.55
N LYS A 50 2.84 6.78 -3.51
CA LYS A 50 2.02 7.97 -3.26
C LYS A 50 0.64 7.60 -2.72
N ALA A 51 0.01 6.57 -3.28
CA ALA A 51 -1.30 6.10 -2.81
C ALA A 51 -1.26 5.65 -1.35
N VAL A 52 -0.24 4.87 -0.98
CA VAL A 52 -0.03 4.40 0.40
C VAL A 52 0.27 5.57 1.33
N ALA A 53 1.14 6.51 0.92
CA ALA A 53 1.39 7.72 1.70
C ALA A 53 0.13 8.58 1.88
N ALA A 54 -0.73 8.66 0.86
CA ALA A 54 -1.98 9.42 0.89
C ALA A 54 -3.05 8.78 1.79
N THR A 55 -3.01 7.46 2.00
CA THR A 55 -3.94 6.80 2.94
C THR A 55 -3.78 7.22 4.42
N GLY A 56 -2.70 7.95 4.76
CA GLY A 56 -2.56 8.59 6.06
C GLY A 56 -2.26 7.62 7.20
N LYS A 57 -2.89 7.82 8.36
CA LYS A 57 -2.65 7.00 9.57
C LYS A 57 -3.39 5.67 9.48
N TRP A 58 -2.65 4.58 9.64
CA TRP A 58 -3.22 3.24 9.68
C TRP A 58 -3.52 2.82 11.12
N LYS A 59 -4.52 1.96 11.29
CA LYS A 59 -4.82 1.41 12.62
C LYS A 59 -3.77 0.34 12.95
N PRO A 60 -3.03 0.46 14.06
CA PRO A 60 -2.11 -0.56 14.49
C PRO A 60 -2.86 -1.86 14.80
N GLY A 61 -2.14 -2.98 14.71
CA GLY A 61 -2.67 -4.24 15.23
C GLY A 61 -2.79 -4.16 16.75
N ILE A 62 -3.90 -4.67 17.29
CA ILE A 62 -4.09 -4.81 18.73
C ILE A 62 -3.95 -6.28 19.08
N LEU A 63 -2.98 -6.60 19.94
CA LEU A 63 -2.77 -7.95 20.45
C LEU A 63 -2.89 -7.90 21.97
N LYS A 64 -3.87 -8.62 22.53
CA LYS A 64 -4.14 -8.64 23.98
C LYS A 64 -4.27 -7.23 24.57
N ASP A 65 -5.08 -6.38 23.92
CA ASP A 65 -5.34 -4.98 24.30
C ASP A 65 -4.13 -4.03 24.16
N LYS A 66 -2.99 -4.51 23.65
CA LYS A 66 -1.79 -3.68 23.46
C LYS A 66 -1.57 -3.40 21.97
N PRO A 67 -1.31 -2.14 21.57
CA PRO A 67 -0.90 -1.84 20.21
C PRO A 67 0.48 -2.49 19.96
N VAL A 68 0.55 -3.28 18.89
CA VAL A 68 1.77 -3.95 18.45
C VAL A 68 2.11 -3.51 17.03
N ARG A 69 3.40 -3.45 16.73
CA ARG A 69 3.86 -3.26 15.36
C ARG A 69 3.44 -4.46 14.53
N VAL A 70 2.84 -4.22 13.37
CA VAL A 70 2.40 -5.28 12.47
C VAL A 70 2.90 -5.00 11.08
N GLN A 71 3.54 -5.99 10.47
CA GLN A 71 3.86 -5.97 9.06
C GLN A 71 2.63 -6.39 8.27
N PHE A 72 2.20 -5.53 7.36
CA PHE A 72 1.15 -5.80 6.39
C PHE A 72 1.77 -6.03 5.02
N ARG A 73 1.28 -7.07 4.34
CA ARG A 73 1.55 -7.32 2.93
C ARG A 73 0.22 -7.35 2.20
N LEU A 74 0.03 -6.41 1.28
CA LEU A 74 -1.18 -6.27 0.52
C LEU A 74 -0.88 -6.49 -0.97
N PRO A 75 -1.28 -7.63 -1.55
CA PRO A 75 -1.30 -7.79 -2.99
C PRO A 75 -2.46 -6.97 -3.57
N VAL A 76 -2.16 -6.11 -4.53
CA VAL A 76 -3.11 -5.28 -5.26
C VAL A 76 -3.00 -5.62 -6.75
N THR A 77 -4.14 -5.89 -7.36
CA THR A 77 -4.27 -6.08 -8.80
C THR A 77 -5.18 -4.99 -9.32
N LEU A 78 -4.70 -4.21 -10.27
CA LEU A 78 -5.49 -3.20 -10.96
C LEU A 78 -5.63 -3.60 -12.43
N GLU A 79 -6.85 -3.56 -12.92
CA GLU A 79 -7.13 -3.71 -14.34
C GLU A 79 -7.34 -2.30 -14.91
N LEU A 80 -6.38 -1.83 -15.69
CA LEU A 80 -6.44 -0.57 -16.42
C LEU A 80 -6.98 -0.85 -17.82
N LYS A 81 -8.02 -0.10 -18.21
CA LYS A 81 -8.72 -0.22 -19.49
C LYS A 81 -8.35 0.93 -20.43
#